data_AF-A0A1J4SBH3-F1
#
_entry.id   AF-A0A1J4SBH3-F1
#
_cell.length_a   1.000
_cell.length_b   1.000
_cell.length_c   1.000
_cell.angle_alpha   90.00
_cell.angle_beta   90.00
_cell.angle_gamma   90.00
#
_symmetry.space_group_name_H-M   'P 1'
#
loop_
_entity.id
_entity.type
_entity.pdbx_description
1 polymer ?
#
loop_
_entity_poly.entity_id
_entity_poly.type
_entity_poly.pdbx_seq_one_letter_code
_entity_poly.pdbx_strand_id
1 'polypeptide(L)' 'MEYRAVIKKANDWWIGWLVDLPGVNAQERTREQVIESLRVGAQEMLATEVPFENEGLMTTIEVPFLANP' A
#
# COMPACT_ATOMS: atom_id res chain seq x y z
N MET A 1 10.94 6.15 11.38
CA MET A 1 10.80 4.76 10.90
C MET A 1 11.14 4.74 9.43
N GLU A 2 11.73 3.66 8.94
CA GLU A 2 12.11 3.49 7.53
C GLU A 2 11.31 2.33 6.95
N TYR A 3 10.79 2.49 5.74
CA TYR A 3 10.04 1.48 5.00
C TYR A 3 10.72 1.26 3.65
N ARG A 4 10.83 0.00 3.23
CA ARG A 4 11.35 -0.36 1.91
C ARG A 4 10.25 -0.17 0.87
N ALA A 5 10.58 0.51 -0.21
CA ALA A 5 9.68 0.71 -1.35
C ALA A 5 10.29 0.10 -2.61
N VAL A 6 9.45 -0.53 -3.43
CA VAL A 6 9.78 -0.75 -4.84
C VAL A 6 9.19 0.42 -5.62
N ILE A 7 9.99 1.03 -6.49
CA ILE A 7 9.57 2.14 -7.34
C ILE A 7 10.02 1.84 -8.77
N LYS A 8 9.08 1.92 -9.72
CA LYS A 8 9.28 1.58 -11.12
C LYS A 8 8.70 2.68 -12.02
N LYS A 9 9.40 3.00 -13.11
CA LYS A 9 8.83 3.80 -14.21
C LYS A 9 8.10 2.89 -15.20
N ALA A 10 6.87 3.25 -15.55
CA ALA A 10 6.05 2.57 -16.55
C ALA A 10 5.47 3.63 -17.50
N ASN A 11 5.98 3.70 -18.73
CA ASN A 11 5.69 4.76 -19.68
C ASN A 11 5.93 6.16 -19.06
N ASP A 12 4.90 7.03 -19.08
CA ASP A 12 4.93 8.39 -18.52
C ASP A 12 4.52 8.46 -17.04
N TRP A 13 4.56 7.33 -16.34
CA TRP A 13 4.19 7.22 -14.94
C TRP A 13 5.29 6.56 -14.12
N TRP A 14 5.30 6.89 -12.84
CA TRP A 14 6.02 6.20 -11.80
C TRP A 14 5.00 5.49 -10.91
N ILE A 15 5.29 4.26 -10.53
CA ILE A 15 4.45 3.41 -9.70
C ILE A 15 5.32 2.90 -8.55
N GLY A 16 4.80 2.91 -7.33
CA GLY A 16 5.50 2.33 -6.20
C GLY A 16 4.59 1.71 -5.16
N TRP A 17 5.16 0.86 -4.33
CA TRP A 17 4.51 0.17 -3.22
C TRP A 17 5.48 -0.08 -2.08
N LEU A 18 4.98 -0.02 -0.85
CA LEU A 18 5.76 -0.38 0.34
C LEU A 18 5.78 -1.90 0.52
N VAL A 19 6.97 -2.47 0.64
CA VAL A 19 7.18 -3.91 0.90
C VAL A 19 6.83 -4.24 2.35
N ASP A 20 7.18 -3.34 3.27
CA ASP A 20 7.00 -3.52 4.70
C ASP A 20 5.59 -3.14 5.19
N LEU A 21 4.81 -2.45 4.34
CA LEU A 21 3.41 -2.09 4.60
C LEU A 21 2.56 -2.36 3.36
N PRO A 22 2.26 -3.64 3.06
CA PRO A 22 1.45 -4.02 1.90
C PRO A 22 0.10 -3.32 1.90
N GLY A 23 -0.32 -2.84 0.73
CA GLY A 23 -1.55 -2.05 0.57
C GLY A 23 -1.31 -0.55 0.44
N VAL A 24 -0.15 -0.04 0.86
CA VAL A 24 0.25 1.34 0.57
C VAL A 24 0.97 1.40 -0.78
N ASN A 25 0.27 1.96 -1.76
CA ASN A 25 0.71 2.07 -3.14
C ASN A 25 0.49 3.49 -3.65
N ALA A 26 1.30 3.94 -4.61
CA ALA A 26 1.13 5.24 -5.26
C ALA A 26 1.50 5.17 -6.75
N GLN A 27 0.88 6.03 -7.56
CA GLN A 27 1.22 6.23 -8.95
C GLN A 27 1.19 7.71 -9.29
N GLU A 28 2.32 8.26 -9.77
CA GLU A 28 2.50 9.69 -10.01
C GLU A 28 3.29 9.96 -11.29
N ARG A 29 3.38 11.24 -11.68
CA ARG A 29 4.12 11.65 -12.89
C ARG A 29 5.63 11.74 -12.68
N THR A 30 6.08 11.94 -11.44
CA THR A 30 7.50 11.94 -11.09
C THR A 30 7.82 10.94 -9.99
N ARG A 31 9.10 10.55 -9.92
CA ARG A 31 9.58 9.64 -8.88
C ARG A 31 9.43 10.26 -7.49
N GLU A 32 9.70 11.55 -7.38
CA GLU A 32 9.64 12.32 -6.13
C GLU A 32 8.21 12.37 -5.60
N GLN A 33 7.23 12.57 -6.50
CA GLN A 33 5.82 12.52 -6.13
C GLN A 33 5.41 11.13 -5.66
N VAL A 34 5.86 10.04 -6.30
CA VAL A 34 5.57 8.68 -5.78
C VAL A 34 6.11 8.51 -4.37
N ILE A 35 7.33 8.97 -4.09
CA ILE A 35 7.92 8.88 -2.75
C ILE A 35 7.09 9.69 -1.74
N GLU A 36 6.63 10.87 -2.13
CA GLU A 36 5.75 11.71 -1.30
C GLU A 36 4.44 11.00 -0.97
N SER A 37 3.73 10.53 -2.00
CA SER A 37 2.44 9.85 -1.87
C SER A 37 2.55 8.56 -1.06
N LEU A 38 3.63 7.78 -1.22
CA LEU A 38 3.88 6.59 -0.39
C LEU A 38 4.08 6.94 1.08
N ARG A 39 4.74 8.06 1.38
CA ARG A 39 4.97 8.50 2.76
C ARG A 39 3.67 8.96 3.41
N VAL A 40 2.89 9.78 2.72
CA VAL A 40 1.58 10.25 3.20
C VAL A 40 0.65 9.06 3.40
N GLY A 41 0.53 8.16 2.41
CA GLY A 41 -0.30 6.96 2.53
C GLY A 41 0.13 6.04 3.67
N ALA A 42 1.43 5.92 3.96
CA ALA A 42 1.91 5.17 5.12
C ALA A 42 1.55 5.84 6.44
N GLN A 43 1.68 7.17 6.53
CA GLN A 43 1.29 7.91 7.73
C GLN A 43 -0.20 7.76 8.01
N GLU A 44 -1.04 7.89 6.99
CA GLU A 44 -2.49 7.71 7.09
C GLU A 44 -2.83 6.27 7.50
N MET A 45 -2.26 5.26 6.83
CA MET A 45 -2.51 3.85 7.15
C MET A 45 -2.16 3.51 8.60
N LEU A 46 -1.03 4.02 9.11
CA LEU A 46 -0.58 3.76 10.48
C LEU A 46 -1.40 4.52 11.54
N ALA A 47 -1.97 5.67 11.17
CA ALA A 47 -2.81 6.48 12.04
C ALA A 47 -4.29 6.08 11.98
N THR A 48 -4.71 5.36 10.94
CA THR A 48 -6.10 4.97 10.73
C THR A 48 -6.50 3.91 11.73
N GLU A 49 -7.32 4.29 12.70
CA GLU A 49 -8.08 3.35 13.51
C GLU A 49 -9.27 2.86 12.70
N VAL A 50 -9.47 1.55 12.62
CA VAL A 50 -10.67 0.95 11.99
C VAL A 50 -11.65 0.61 13.11
N PRO A 51 -12.65 1.46 13.38
CA PRO A 51 -13.64 1.19 14.42
C PRO A 51 -14.50 -0.01 14.02
N PHE A 52 -14.74 -0.89 14.99
CA PHE A 52 -15.70 -1.96 14.81
C PHE A 52 -17.10 -1.46 15.16
N GLU A 53 -17.96 -1.31 14.16
CA GLU A 53 -19.36 -0.90 14.34
C GLU A 53 -20.27 -2.12 14.57
N ASN A 54 -21.47 -1.91 15.16
CA ASN A 54 -22.38 -3.00 15.56
C ASN A 54 -22.86 -3.91 14.40
N GLU A 55 -22.68 -3.50 13.15
CA GLU A 55 -22.99 -4.29 11.95
C GLU A 55 -21.73 -4.81 11.22
N GLY A 56 -20.54 -4.56 11.77
CA GLY A 56 -19.28 -5.07 11.23
C GLY A 56 -19.14 -6.57 11.47
N LEU A 57 -18.64 -7.30 10.47
CA LEU A 57 -18.21 -8.69 10.63
C LEU A 57 -16.68 -8.76 10.54
N MET A 58 -16.04 -9.07 11.65
CA MET A 58 -14.64 -9.48 11.66
C MET A 58 -14.60 -10.98 11.36
N THR A 59 -14.00 -11.37 10.24
CA THR A 59 -13.90 -12.77 9.83
C THR A 59 -12.57 -13.06 9.13
N THR A 60 -12.26 -14.34 8.97
CA THR A 60 -11.06 -14.80 8.28
C THR A 60 -11.39 -15.18 6.84
N ILE A 61 -10.57 -14.74 5.89
CA ILE A 61 -10.66 -15.12 4.49
C ILE A 61 -9.54 -16.11 4.19
N GLU A 62 -9.90 -17.33 3.79
CA GLU A 62 -8.93 -18.31 3.29
C GLU A 62 -8.53 -17.95 1.86
N VAL A 63 -7.26 -17.62 1.66
CA VAL A 63 -6.71 -17.41 0.32
C VAL A 63 -6.11 -18.74 -0.14
N PRO A 64 -6.68 -19.42 -1.16
CA PRO A 64 -6.11 -20.67 -1.66
C PRO A 64 -4.73 -20.39 -2.26
N PHE A 65 -3.78 -21.28 -1.98
CA PHE A 65 -2.44 -21.19 -2.55
C PHE A 65 -2.52 -21.31 -4.08
N LEU A 66 -2.26 -20.20 -4.78
CA LEU A 66 -2.00 -20.22 -6.20
C LEU A 66 -0.48 -20.38 -6.37
N ALA A 67 -0.03 -21.57 -6.74
CA ALA A 67 1.32 -21.76 -7.23
C ALA A 67 1.49 -20.85 -8.46
N ASN A 68 2.36 -19.84 -8.37
CA ASN A 68 2.68 -19.02 -9.53
C ASN A 68 3.42 -19.91 -10.55
N PRO A 69 3.02 -19.97 -11.83
CA PRO A 69 3.76 -20.71 -12.85
C PRO A 69 5.14 -20.10 -13.14
#